data_AF-A0AAN7IUJ1-F1
#
_entry.id   AF-A0AAN7IUJ1-F1
#
_cell.length_a   1.000
_cell.length_b   1.000
_cell.length_c   1.000
_cell.angle_alpha   90.00
_cell.angle_beta   90.00
_cell.angle_gamma   90.00
#
_symmetry.space_group_name_H-M   'P 1'
#
loop_
_entity.id
_entity.type
_entity.pdbx_description
1 polymer ?
#
loop_
_entity_poly.entity_id
_entity_poly.type
_entity_poly.pdbx_seq_one_letter_code
_entity_poly.pdbx_strand_id
1 'polypeptide(L)' 'MLRSAIDLKRHYKKADSKSKTLPKYFLIRTVIESASDFFTGRLTRKERKRTIATELLSDCTLADYSARFKR' A
#
# COMPACT_ATOMS: atom_id res chain seq x y z
N MET A 1 0.04 -0.87 -11.09
CA MET A 1 0.18 -2.33 -11.27
C MET A 1 1.55 -2.74 -10.79
N LEU A 2 1.65 -3.33 -9.59
CA LEU A 2 2.83 -3.98 -8.98
C LEU A 2 2.47 -4.54 -7.58
N ARG A 3 1.18 -4.60 -7.21
CA ARG A 3 0.74 -4.94 -5.85
C ARG A 3 1.18 -6.34 -5.42
N SER A 4 1.27 -7.28 -6.37
CA SER A 4 1.75 -8.64 -6.15
C SER A 4 3.27 -8.73 -5.90
N ALA A 5 4.04 -7.70 -6.24
CA ALA A 5 5.49 -7.67 -6.02
C ALA A 5 5.87 -7.03 -4.68
N ILE A 6 4.93 -6.33 -4.03
CA ILE A 6 5.16 -5.61 -2.77
C ILE A 6 5.26 -6.59 -1.59
N ASP A 7 4.41 -7.62 -1.56
CA ASP A 7 4.38 -8.63 -0.50
C ASP A 7 4.21 -10.03 -1.12
N LEU A 8 5.20 -10.90 -0.91
CA LEU A 8 5.22 -12.28 -1.41
C LEU A 8 4.11 -13.15 -0.79
N LYS A 9 3.62 -12.79 0.40
CA LYS A 9 2.57 -13.54 1.10
C LYS A 9 1.16 -13.14 0.65
N ARG A 10 1.02 -12.01 -0.04
CA ARG A 10 -0.29 -11.49 -0.48
C ARG A 10 -0.49 -11.72 -1.97
N HIS A 11 -1.22 -12.77 -2.30
CA HIS A 11 -1.62 -13.06 -3.67
C HIS A 11 -2.91 -12.32 -4.04
N TYR A 12 -2.77 -11.23 -4.79
CA TYR A 12 -3.91 -10.50 -5.34
C TYR A 12 -4.40 -11.13 -6.65
N LYS A 13 -5.70 -10.98 -6.93
CA LYS A 13 -6.26 -11.32 -8.25
C LYS A 13 -5.49 -10.57 -9.34
N LYS A 14 -5.02 -11.30 -10.35
CA LYS A 14 -4.40 -10.69 -11.52
C LYS A 14 -5.44 -9.80 -12.20
N ALA A 15 -5.12 -8.52 -12.34
CA ALA A 15 -5.92 -7.62 -13.15
C ALA A 15 -5.49 -7.79 -14.61
N ASP A 16 -6.47 -7.85 -15.53
CA ASP A 16 -6.25 -8.17 -16.93
C ASP A 16 -5.21 -7.24 -17.56
N SER A 17 -4.39 -7.75 -18.48
CA SER A 17 -3.25 -7.04 -19.07
C SER A 17 -3.62 -5.71 -19.75
N LYS A 18 -4.90 -5.49 -20.07
CA LYS A 18 -5.46 -4.22 -20.59
C LYS A 18 -5.69 -3.15 -19.51
N SER A 19 -5.53 -3.48 -18.23
CA SER A 19 -5.63 -2.56 -17.09
C SER A 19 -4.27 -2.00 -16.64
N LYS A 20 -3.20 -2.21 -17.44
CA LYS A 20 -1.91 -1.53 -17.23
C LYS A 20 -2.03 -0.03 -17.48
N THR A 21 -2.95 0.37 -18.35
CA THR A 21 -3.38 1.76 -18.53
C THR A 21 -4.19 2.21 -17.33
N LEU A 22 -3.86 3.40 -16.82
CA LEU A 22 -4.64 4.04 -15.76
C LEU A 22 -6.10 4.16 -16.21
N PRO A 23 -7.09 3.86 -15.33
CA PRO A 23 -8.49 4.09 -15.64
C PRO A 23 -8.70 5.54 -16.09
N LYS A 24 -9.61 5.76 -17.06
CA LYS A 24 -9.92 7.10 -17.60
C LYS A 24 -10.29 8.11 -16.50
N TYR A 25 -10.93 7.63 -15.43
CA TYR A 25 -11.29 8.41 -14.26
C TYR A 25 -10.80 7.70 -13.01
N PHE A 26 -10.09 8.42 -12.15
CA PHE A 26 -9.68 7.94 -10.84
C PHE A 26 -9.76 9.07 -9.81
N LEU A 27 -10.01 8.71 -8.56
CA LEU A 27 -10.10 9.63 -7.43
C LEU A 27 -9.10 9.20 -6.37
N ILE A 28 -8.35 10.15 -5.83
CA ILE A 28 -7.43 9.94 -4.71
C ILE A 28 -8.13 10.46 -3.46
N ARG A 29 -8.35 9.60 -2.47
CA ARG A 29 -9.00 9.94 -1.20
C ARG A 29 -8.33 9.23 -0.04
N THR A 30 -8.47 9.81 1.14
CA THR A 30 -8.03 9.22 2.41
C THR A 30 -9.20 8.50 3.08
N VAL A 31 -8.93 7.38 3.73
CA VAL A 31 -9.93 6.64 4.50
C VAL A 31 -10.24 7.41 5.79
N ILE A 32 -11.52 7.55 6.11
CA ILE A 32 -11.99 8.07 7.41
C ILE A 32 -12.34 6.84 8.25
N GLU A 33 -11.57 6.60 9.30
CA GLU A 33 -11.76 5.48 10.21
C GLU A 33 -13.02 5.69 11.08
N SER A 34 -13.68 4.60 11.48
CA SER A 34 -14.84 4.63 12.35
C SER A 34 -14.45 5.01 13.78
N ALA A 35 -15.42 5.54 14.55
CA ALA A 35 -15.19 5.89 15.96
C ALA A 35 -14.95 4.66 16.86
N SER A 36 -15.33 3.46 16.40
CA SER A 36 -15.25 2.21 17.16
C SER A 36 -13.87 1.55 17.16
N ASP A 37 -13.07 1.72 16.10
CA ASP A 37 -11.75 1.09 15.96
C ASP A 37 -10.62 2.06 16.33
N PHE A 38 -10.48 2.35 17.63
CA PHE A 38 -9.50 3.34 18.09
C PHE A 38 -8.06 2.79 18.19
N PHE A 39 -7.88 1.53 18.58
CA PHE A 39 -6.56 1.01 18.98
C PHE A 39 -5.87 0.13 17.93
N THR A 40 -6.61 -0.59 17.09
CA THR A 40 -6.05 -1.59 16.16
C THR A 40 -6.18 -1.17 14.69
N GLY A 41 -7.28 -0.52 14.32
CA GLY A 41 -7.55 -0.12 12.93
C GLY A 41 -7.08 1.28 12.56
N ARG A 42 -6.66 2.08 13.54
CA ARG A 42 -6.38 3.52 13.36
C ARG A 42 -4.90 3.83 13.29
N LEU A 43 -4.49 4.51 12.22
CA LEU A 43 -3.13 5.03 12.10
C LEU A 43 -2.93 6.27 12.97
N THR A 44 -1.78 6.34 13.64
CA THR A 44 -1.40 7.53 14.41
C THR A 44 -1.09 8.71 13.49
N ARG A 45 -1.11 9.93 14.03
CA ARG A 45 -0.83 11.15 13.25
C ARG A 45 0.55 11.14 12.57
N LYS A 46 1.53 10.40 13.14
CA LYS A 46 2.91 10.33 12.61
C LYS A 46 3.03 9.35 11.44
N GLU A 47 2.24 8.29 11.46
CA GLU A 47 2.24 7.23 10.45
C GLU A 47 1.44 7.63 9.21
N ARG A 48 0.42 8.48 9.36
CA ARG A 48 -0.35 9.02 8.24
C ARG A 48 0.55 9.83 7.29
N LYS A 49 0.72 9.35 6.06
CA LYS A 49 1.47 10.07 5.01
C LYS A 49 0.55 10.59 3.92
N ARG A 50 1.11 11.37 3.01
CA ARG A 50 0.39 12.02 1.90
C ARG A 50 0.12 11.07 0.73
N THR A 51 0.95 10.06 0.55
CA THR A 51 0.88 9.15 -0.60
C THR A 51 1.15 7.70 -0.19
N ILE A 52 0.55 6.76 -0.92
CA ILE A 52 0.77 5.31 -0.68
C ILE A 52 2.25 4.94 -0.82
N ALA A 53 2.97 5.56 -1.75
CA ALA A 53 4.41 5.31 -1.93
C ALA A 53 5.24 5.73 -0.70
N THR A 54 4.91 6.88 -0.10
CA THR A 54 5.58 7.33 1.14
C THR A 54 5.26 6.44 2.34
N GLU A 55 4.07 5.85 2.39
CA GLU A 55 3.70 4.91 3.45
C GLU A 55 4.51 3.61 3.33
N LEU A 56 4.63 3.07 2.11
CA LEU A 56 5.42 1.87 1.83
C LEU A 56 6.91 2.07 2.17
N LEU A 57 7.47 3.26 1.89
CA LEU A 57 8.87 3.55 2.21
C LEU A 57 9.12 3.68 3.73
N SER A 58 8.12 4.10 4.50
CA SER A 58 8.22 4.17 5.96
C SER A 58 8.06 2.82 6.67
N ASP A 59 7.66 1.77 5.95
CA ASP A 59 7.50 0.43 6.52
C ASP A 59 8.85 -0.29 6.60
N CYS A 60 9.35 -0.48 7.82
CA CYS A 60 10.62 -1.15 8.07
C CYS A 60 10.65 -2.59 7.54
N THR A 61 9.51 -3.29 7.54
CA THR A 61 9.45 -4.70 7.12
C THR A 61 9.67 -4.88 5.61
N LEU A 62 9.24 -3.89 4.83
CA LEU A 62 9.46 -3.84 3.38
C LEU A 62 10.91 -3.49 3.05
N ALA A 63 11.56 -2.65 3.86
CA ALA A 63 12.97 -2.32 3.70
C ALA A 63 13.84 -3.58 3.83
N ASP A 64 13.64 -4.38 4.86
CA ASP A 64 14.34 -5.66 5.08
C ASP A 64 14.11 -6.65 3.94
N TYR A 65 12.88 -6.72 3.44
CA TYR A 65 12.54 -7.56 2.28
C TYR A 65 13.27 -7.12 1.01
N SER A 66 13.30 -5.82 0.72
CA SER A 66 13.98 -5.27 -0.46
C SER A 66 15.51 -5.46 -0.40
N ALA A 67 16.10 -5.43 0.80
CA ALA A 67 17.52 -5.64 1.00
C ALA A 67 17.97 -7.07 0.66
N ARG A 68 17.10 -8.08 0.86
CA ARG A 68 17.38 -9.49 0.51
C ARG A 68 17.62 -9.69 -1.00
N PHE A 69 17.06 -8.83 -1.83
CA PHE A 69 17.21 -8.88 -3.28
C PHE A 69 18.46 -8.16 -3.81
N LYS A 70 19.19 -7.38 -2.99
CA LYS A 70 20.41 -6.67 -3.39
C LYS A 70 21.67 -7.55 -3.38
N ARG A 71 21.60 -8.72 -4.01
CA ARG A 71 22.75 -9.62 -4.19
C ARG A 71 23.41 -9.41 -5.55
#